data_AF-A0A0L8FSR2-F1
#
_entry.id   AF-A0A0L8FSR2-F1
#
_cell.length_a   1.000
_cell.length_b   1.000
_cell.length_c   1.000
_cell.angle_alpha   90.00
_cell.angle_beta   90.00
_cell.angle_gamma   90.00
#
_symmetry.space_group_name_H-M   'P 1'
#
loop_
_entity.id
_entity.type
_entity.pdbx_description
1 polymer ?
#
loop_
_entity_poly.entity_id
_entity_poly.type
_entity_poly.pdbx_seq_one_letter_code
_entity_poly.pdbx_strand_id
1 'polypeptide(L)'
;MYIFLLLLFQCKGESHHVLHYWYTAWPDHKPPDSPKMILDLVQDVELHRYMDDGITPRGPIVVHCSAGIGRTGCFIAISIGIRQLREEHSVDILGIVCSMRMDRGGMIQTHEQYEFIHQALCEYEKMLDSSAD
;
A
#
# COMPACT_ATOMS: atom_id res chain seq x y z
N MET A 1 12.56 5.89 -4.53
CA MET A 1 12.40 5.54 -5.94
C MET A 1 11.73 4.17 -6.11
N TYR A 2 10.62 4.15 -6.86
CA TYR A 2 10.03 2.96 -7.48
C TYR A 2 10.01 3.18 -8.99
N ILE A 3 9.92 2.10 -9.75
CA ILE A 3 9.77 2.15 -11.21
C ILE A 3 8.28 1.99 -11.53
N PHE A 4 7.75 2.88 -12.38
CA PHE A 4 6.38 2.82 -12.85
C PHE A 4 6.34 2.42 -14.33
N LEU A 5 5.50 1.44 -14.65
CA LEU A 5 5.31 0.94 -16.02
C LEU A 5 3.82 0.86 -16.34
N LEU A 6 3.44 1.35 -17.52
CA LEU A 6 2.13 1.09 -18.12
C LEU A 6 2.26 -0.12 -19.05
N LEU A 7 1.61 -1.22 -18.70
CA LEU A 7 1.61 -2.46 -19.47
C LEU A 7 0.28 -2.62 -20.22
N LEU A 8 0.33 -3.20 -21.41
CA LEU A 8 -0.85 -3.56 -22.19
C LEU A 8 -0.90 -5.08 -22.33
N PHE A 9 -1.95 -5.70 -21.80
CA PHE A 9 -2.22 -7.13 -21.93
C PHE A 9 -3.30 -7.35 -22.98
N GLN A 10 -3.09 -8.33 -23.86
CA GLN A 10 -4.03 -8.68 -24.92
C GLN A 10 -4.37 -10.16 -24.86
N CYS A 11 -5.66 -10.50 -24.84
CA CYS A 11 -6.13 -11.88 -24.84
C CYS A 11 -7.46 -11.97 -25.59
N LYS A 12 -7.56 -12.86 -26.59
CA LYS A 12 -8.80 -13.14 -27.35
C LYS A 12 -9.53 -11.90 -27.90
N GLY A 13 -8.79 -10.86 -28.30
CA GLY A 13 -9.35 -9.61 -28.83
C GLY A 13 -9.71 -8.56 -27.76
N GLU A 14 -9.57 -8.90 -26.48
CA GLU A 14 -9.69 -7.96 -25.36
C GLU A 14 -8.31 -7.37 -25.03
N SER A 15 -8.32 -6.11 -24.57
CA SER A 15 -7.12 -5.37 -24.18
C SER A 15 -7.32 -4.75 -22.80
N HIS A 16 -6.32 -4.92 -21.92
CA HIS A 16 -6.34 -4.37 -20.57
C HIS A 16 -5.04 -3.64 -20.28
N HIS A 17 -5.17 -2.41 -19.77
CA HIS A 17 -4.04 -1.67 -19.23
C HIS A 17 -3.77 -2.09 -17.78
N VAL A 18 -2.50 -2.30 -17.45
CA VAL A 18 -2.05 -2.61 -16.09
C VAL A 18 -1.00 -1.60 -15.68
N LEU A 19 -1.26 -0.91 -14.58
CA LEU A 19 -0.30 -0.03 -13.92
C LEU A 19 0.58 -0.89 -13.01
N HIS A 20 1.87 -0.97 -13.32
CA HIS A 20 2.80 -1.80 -12.59
C HIS A 20 3.82 -0.93 -11.85
N TYR A 21 3.75 -0.97 -10.52
CA TYR A 21 4.68 -0.30 -9.62
C TYR A 21 5.70 -1.29 -9.06
N TRP A 22 6.98 -1.02 -9.28
CA TRP A 22 8.08 -1.82 -8.76
C TRP A 22 8.87 -1.05 -7.71
N TYR A 23 8.59 -1.33 -6.44
CA TYR A 23 9.31 -0.77 -5.31
C TYR A 23 10.59 -1.58 -5.02
N THR A 24 11.75 -0.97 -5.25
CA THR A 24 13.05 -1.66 -5.20
C THR A 24 13.83 -1.43 -3.91
N ALA A 25 13.42 -0.46 -3.09
CA ALA A 25 14.18 -0.06 -1.89
C ALA A 25 13.77 -0.80 -0.61
N TRP A 26 13.01 -1.90 -0.69
CA TRP A 26 12.65 -2.69 0.48
C TRP A 26 13.71 -3.77 0.75
N PRO A 27 14.55 -3.65 1.80
CA PRO A 27 15.59 -4.62 2.10
C PRO A 27 15.02 -5.95 2.59
N ASP A 28 15.72 -7.05 2.38
CA ASP A 28 15.22 -8.34 2.87
C ASP A 28 15.18 -8.38 4.41
N HIS A 29 14.09 -8.96 4.94
CA HIS A 29 13.81 -9.18 6.36
C HIS A 29 13.63 -7.95 7.27
N LYS A 30 13.94 -6.74 6.81
CA LYS A 30 13.74 -5.50 7.58
C LYS A 30 12.95 -4.46 6.78
N PRO A 31 12.22 -3.55 7.44
CA PRO A 31 11.66 -2.39 6.76
C PRO A 31 12.75 -1.40 6.31
N PRO A 32 12.45 -0.50 5.35
CA PRO A 32 13.31 0.66 5.05
C PRO A 32 13.48 1.59 6.26
N ASP A 33 14.58 2.34 6.31
CA ASP A 33 14.84 3.29 7.40
C ASP A 33 13.87 4.48 7.43
N SER A 34 13.28 4.82 6.28
CA SER A 34 12.34 5.92 6.15
C SER A 34 11.04 5.47 5.48
N PRO A 35 9.86 5.86 6.02
CA PRO A 35 8.58 5.52 5.42
C PRO A 35 8.23 6.38 4.20
N LYS A 36 8.94 7.50 3.97
CA LYS A 36 8.61 8.49 2.94
C LYS A 36 8.30 7.85 1.59
N MET A 37 9.19 6.97 1.12
CA MET A 37 9.02 6.36 -0.20
C MET A 37 7.84 5.41 -0.30
N ILE A 38 7.48 4.69 0.77
CA ILE A 38 6.28 3.86 0.73
C ILE A 38 5.02 4.72 0.83
N LEU A 39 5.06 5.81 1.59
CA LEU A 39 3.96 6.78 1.63
C LEU A 39 3.70 7.40 0.25
N ASP A 40 4.76 7.78 -0.47
CA ASP A 40 4.66 8.27 -1.85
C ASP A 40 4.01 7.22 -2.76
N LEU A 41 4.48 5.97 -2.69
CA LEU A 41 3.93 4.87 -3.47
C LEU A 41 2.44 4.60 -3.16
N VAL A 42 2.09 4.55 -1.87
CA VAL A 42 0.70 4.30 -1.44
C VAL A 42 -0.21 5.42 -1.96
N GLN A 43 0.20 6.68 -1.82
CA GLN A 43 -0.57 7.83 -2.33
C GLN A 43 -0.76 7.77 -3.84
N ASP A 44 0.28 7.45 -4.61
CA ASP A 44 0.17 7.29 -6.06
C ASP A 44 -0.80 6.15 -6.43
N VAL A 45 -0.73 5.01 -5.75
CA VAL A 45 -1.62 3.87 -5.99
C VAL A 45 -3.06 4.21 -5.63
N GLU A 46 -3.31 4.88 -4.51
CA GLU A 46 -4.65 5.33 -4.13
C GLU A 46 -5.20 6.37 -5.12
N LEU A 47 -4.39 7.34 -5.54
CA LEU A 47 -4.79 8.30 -6.56
C LEU A 47 -5.25 7.58 -7.83
N HIS A 48 -4.45 6.63 -8.33
CA HIS A 48 -4.83 5.87 -9.51
C HIS A 48 -6.03 4.96 -9.26
N ARG A 49 -6.25 4.45 -8.05
CA ARG A 49 -7.45 3.67 -7.68
C ARG A 49 -8.73 4.49 -7.85
N TYR A 50 -8.71 5.76 -7.44
CA TYR A 50 -9.89 6.64 -7.45
C TYR A 50 -10.06 7.48 -8.72
N MET A 51 -9.02 7.59 -9.57
CA MET A 51 -9.14 8.17 -10.92
C MET A 51 -9.91 7.22 -11.83
N ASP A 52 -11.23 7.09 -11.62
CA ASP A 52 -12.14 6.31 -12.44
C ASP A 52 -12.34 6.98 -13.80
N ASP A 53 -12.09 6.25 -14.89
CA ASP A 53 -12.42 6.70 -16.25
C ASP A 53 -13.84 6.29 -16.67
N GLY A 54 -14.55 5.53 -15.84
CA GLY A 54 -15.92 5.05 -16.06
C GLY A 54 -16.04 4.02 -17.19
N ILE A 55 -14.93 3.61 -17.80
CA ILE A 55 -14.91 2.79 -19.02
C ILE A 55 -14.45 1.36 -18.73
N THR A 56 -13.52 1.18 -17.77
CA THR A 56 -12.92 -0.14 -17.50
C THR A 56 -13.32 -0.69 -16.13
N PRO A 57 -13.93 -1.90 -16.04
CA PRO A 57 -14.20 -2.54 -14.76
C PRO A 57 -12.90 -2.74 -13.98
N ARG A 58 -12.81 -2.16 -12.78
CA ARG A 58 -11.61 -2.27 -11.94
C ARG A 58 -11.72 -3.47 -11.01
N GLY A 59 -10.78 -4.40 -11.19
CA GLY A 59 -10.57 -5.50 -10.26
C GLY A 59 -9.78 -5.08 -9.01
N PRO A 60 -9.51 -6.02 -8.09
CA PRO A 60 -8.66 -5.76 -6.93
C PRO A 60 -7.24 -5.39 -7.37
N ILE A 61 -6.57 -4.53 -6.58
CA ILE A 61 -5.16 -4.24 -6.76
C ILE A 61 -4.35 -5.47 -6.33
N VAL A 62 -3.48 -5.94 -7.21
CA VAL A 62 -2.54 -7.02 -6.91
C VAL A 62 -1.32 -6.44 -6.21
N VAL A 63 -1.07 -6.88 -4.99
CA VAL A 63 0.13 -6.55 -4.21
C VAL A 63 0.90 -7.84 -3.95
N HIS A 64 2.18 -7.88 -4.29
CA HIS A 64 3.01 -9.05 -4.05
C HIS A 64 4.42 -8.69 -3.58
N CYS A 65 5.10 -9.66 -2.99
CA CYS A 65 6.53 -9.62 -2.74
C CYS A 65 7.11 -10.99 -3.08
N SER A 66 7.98 -11.58 -2.24
CA SER A 66 8.42 -12.97 -2.39
C SER A 66 7.38 -13.95 -1.83
N ALA A 67 7.13 -13.93 -0.51
CA ALA A 67 6.13 -14.79 0.14
C ALA A 67 4.70 -14.22 0.13
N GLY A 68 4.54 -12.94 -0.23
CA GLY A 68 3.25 -12.25 -0.29
C GLY A 68 2.58 -12.05 1.07
N ILE A 69 3.35 -11.86 2.16
CA ILE A 69 2.80 -11.69 3.51
C ILE A 69 3.48 -10.58 4.35
N GLY A 70 4.81 -10.46 4.32
CA GLY A 70 5.54 -9.42 5.07
C GLY A 70 5.39 -8.03 4.45
N ARG A 71 6.21 -7.72 3.43
CA ARG A 71 6.19 -6.44 2.68
C ARG A 71 4.81 -6.10 2.11
N THR A 72 4.15 -7.12 1.56
CA THR A 72 2.77 -7.04 1.06
C THR A 72 1.82 -6.59 2.15
N GLY A 73 1.94 -7.17 3.35
CA GLY A 73 1.15 -6.74 4.49
C GLY A 73 1.47 -5.33 4.92
N CYS A 74 2.74 -4.91 4.98
CA CYS A 74 3.07 -3.53 5.34
C CYS A 74 2.40 -2.53 4.40
N PHE A 75 2.48 -2.77 3.08
CA PHE A 75 1.83 -1.91 2.09
C PHE A 75 0.31 -1.82 2.29
N ILE A 76 -0.36 -2.96 2.43
CA ILE A 76 -1.81 -3.01 2.60
C ILE A 76 -2.24 -2.36 3.91
N ALA A 77 -1.52 -2.63 5.01
CA ALA A 77 -1.83 -2.06 6.32
C ALA A 77 -1.67 -0.54 6.33
N ILE A 78 -0.61 -0.01 5.69
CA ILE A 78 -0.41 1.44 5.55
C ILE A 78 -1.51 2.06 4.68
N SER A 79 -1.88 1.45 3.55
CA SER A 79 -2.98 1.93 2.69
C SER A 79 -4.31 2.02 3.46
N ILE A 80 -4.66 0.97 4.22
CA ILE A 80 -5.89 0.98 5.04
C ILE A 80 -5.78 2.01 6.16
N GLY A 81 -4.63 2.08 6.84
CA GLY A 81 -4.42 3.02 7.95
C GLY A 81 -4.47 4.48 7.52
N ILE A 82 -3.90 4.82 6.35
CA ILE A 82 -4.02 6.16 5.75
C ILE A 82 -5.49 6.52 5.53
N ARG A 83 -6.30 5.57 5.03
CA ARG A 83 -7.73 5.81 4.84
C ARG A 83 -8.45 6.06 6.18
N GLN A 84 -8.18 5.25 7.21
CA GLN A 84 -8.74 5.48 8.55
C GLN A 84 -8.34 6.84 9.11
N LEU A 85 -7.06 7.23 9.00
CA LEU A 85 -6.61 8.55 9.46
C LEU A 85 -7.35 9.70 8.76
N ARG A 86 -7.59 9.58 7.45
CA ARG A 86 -8.30 10.60 6.67
C ARG A 86 -9.79 10.68 6.97
N GLU A 87 -10.45 9.54 7.18
CA GLU A 87 -11.91 9.44 7.30
C GLU A 87 -12.39 9.50 8.76
N GLU A 88 -11.62 8.94 9.68
CA GLU A 88 -11.99 8.70 11.08
C GLU A 88 -11.13 9.48 12.07
N HIS A 89 -10.10 10.20 11.60
CA HIS A 89 -9.12 10.92 12.44
C HIS A 89 -8.47 10.05 13.53
N SER A 90 -8.42 8.74 13.29
CA SER A 90 -7.83 7.74 14.17
C SER A 90 -7.47 6.50 13.34
N VAL A 91 -6.65 5.61 13.89
CA VAL A 91 -6.25 4.37 13.20
C VAL A 91 -6.11 3.22 14.18
N ASP A 92 -6.69 2.07 13.84
CA ASP A 92 -6.58 0.82 14.60
C ASP A 92 -5.65 -0.16 13.87
N ILE A 93 -4.35 0.01 14.06
CA ILE A 93 -3.32 -0.81 13.41
C ILE A 93 -3.45 -2.29 13.82
N LEU A 94 -3.83 -2.56 15.07
CA LEU A 94 -4.03 -3.93 15.56
C LEU A 94 -5.23 -4.58 14.85
N GLY A 95 -6.37 -3.87 14.79
CA GLY A 95 -7.57 -4.32 14.09
C GLY A 95 -7.31 -4.60 12.61
N ILE A 96 -6.58 -3.70 11.94
CA ILE A 96 -6.15 -3.88 10.54
C ILE A 96 -5.36 -5.18 10.38
N VAL A 97 -4.31 -5.39 11.18
CA VAL A 97 -3.46 -6.58 11.06
C VAL A 97 -4.22 -7.87 11.41
N CYS A 98 -5.09 -7.84 12.43
CA CYS A 98 -5.95 -8.96 12.78
C CYS A 98 -6.88 -9.33 11.62
N SER A 99 -7.53 -8.34 11.00
CA SER A 99 -8.40 -8.55 9.84
C SER A 99 -7.62 -9.15 8.65
N MET A 100 -6.46 -8.58 8.33
CA MET A 100 -5.62 -9.08 7.23
C MET A 100 -5.14 -10.52 7.46
N ARG A 101 -4.91 -10.93 8.71
CA ARG A 101 -4.54 -12.31 9.05
C ARG A 101 -5.70 -13.30 8.90
N MET A 102 -6.95 -12.84 8.94
CA MET A 102 -8.12 -13.65 8.59
C MET A 102 -8.19 -13.91 7.08
N ASP A 103 -7.84 -12.92 6.25
CA ASP A 103 -7.84 -13.05 4.80
C ASP A 103 -6.65 -13.87 4.28
N ARG A 104 -5.47 -13.70 4.88
CA ARG A 104 -4.25 -14.45 4.54
C ARG A 104 -3.41 -14.68 5.79
N GLY A 105 -3.21 -15.94 6.15
CA GLY A 105 -2.37 -16.29 7.31
C GLY A 105 -0.95 -15.73 7.17
N GLY A 106 -0.43 -15.13 8.25
CA GLY A 106 0.95 -14.64 8.33
C GLY A 106 1.19 -13.22 7.83
N MET A 107 0.15 -12.44 7.50
CA MET A 107 0.30 -11.02 7.19
C MET A 107 1.01 -10.28 8.32
N ILE A 108 2.04 -9.52 7.96
CA ILE A 108 3.05 -8.94 8.87
C ILE A 108 3.82 -10.02 9.64
N GLN A 109 5.08 -10.23 9.26
CA GLN A 109 5.88 -11.37 9.70
C GLN A 109 6.77 -11.07 10.91
N THR A 110 7.19 -9.82 11.09
CA THR A 110 8.14 -9.44 12.15
C THR A 110 7.63 -8.25 12.94
N HIS A 111 8.17 -8.05 14.15
CA HIS A 111 7.79 -6.89 14.97
C HIS A 111 8.30 -5.59 14.35
N GLU A 112 9.45 -5.60 13.66
CA GLU A 112 9.99 -4.42 12.98
C GLU A 112 9.07 -3.98 11.84
N GLN A 113 8.44 -4.93 11.13
CA GLN A 113 7.43 -4.62 10.11
C GLN A 113 6.18 -3.99 10.73
N TYR A 114 5.77 -4.46 11.91
CA TYR A 114 4.64 -3.89 12.65
C TYR A 114 4.97 -2.48 13.14
N GLU A 115 6.14 -2.28 13.75
CA GLU A 115 6.64 -0.97 14.18
C GLU A 115 6.76 0.01 13.00
N PHE A 116 7.23 -0.45 11.85
CA PHE A 116 7.33 0.39 10.66
C PHE A 116 5.98 0.89 10.14
N ILE A 117 4.91 0.10 10.29
CA ILE A 117 3.55 0.56 9.97
C ILE A 117 3.17 1.73 10.88
N HIS A 118 3.44 1.63 12.19
CA HIS A 118 3.23 2.74 13.12
C HIS A 118 4.04 3.98 12.71
N GLN A 119 5.34 3.81 12.42
CA GLN A 119 6.20 4.91 11.99
C GLN A 119 5.68 5.59 10.71
N ALA A 120 5.24 4.82 9.72
CA ALA A 120 4.69 5.35 8.48
C ALA A 120 3.40 6.14 8.70
N LEU A 121 2.50 5.64 9.54
CA LEU A 121 1.22 6.29 9.82
C LEU A 121 1.39 7.55 10.68
N CYS A 122 2.30 7.56 11.66
CA CYS A 122 2.65 8.78 12.39
C CYS A 122 3.30 9.84 11.49
N GLU A 123 4.13 9.42 10.52
CA GLU A 123 4.72 10.36 9.56
C GLU A 123 3.65 10.93 8.63
N TYR A 124 2.70 10.11 8.20
CA TYR A 124 1.57 10.56 7.38
C TYR A 124 0.66 11.54 8.11
N GLU A 125 0.34 11.28 9.39
CA GLU A 125 -0.45 12.19 10.24
C GLU A 125 0.17 13.59 10.29
N LYS A 126 1.48 13.70 10.53
CA LYS A 126 2.19 14.99 10.53
C LYS A 126 2.07 15.74 9.19
N MET A 127 2.04 15.01 8.08
CA MET A 127 1.87 15.61 6.75
C MET A 127 0.45 16.16 6.56
N LEU A 128 -0.57 15.54 7.15
CA LEU A 128 -1.94 16.06 7.14
C LEU A 128 -2.04 17.37 7.92
N ASP A 129 -1.49 17.43 9.14
CA ASP A 129 -1.50 18.64 9.97
C ASP A 129 -0.82 19.82 9.27
N SER A 130 0.35 19.56 8.65
CA SER A 130 1.11 20.58 7.91
C SER A 130 0.39 21.11 6.65
N SER A 131 -0.65 20.41 6.19
CA SER A 131 -1.45 20.81 5.03
C SER A 131 -2.76 21.51 5.39
N ALA A 132 -3.08 21.59 6.69
CA ALA A 132 -4.25 22.27 7.22
C ALA A 132 -3.97 23.76 7.59
N ASP A 133 -2.70 24.16 7.62
CA ASP A 133 -2.21 25.55 7.78
C ASP A 133 -1.96 26.22 6.42
#